data_AF-A0A967V9P7-F1
#
_entry.id   AF-A0A967V9P7-F1
#
_cell.length_a   1.000
_cell.length_b   1.000
_cell.length_c   1.000
_cell.angle_alpha   90.00
_cell.angle_beta   90.00
_cell.angle_gamma   90.00
#
_symmetry.space_group_name_H-M   'P 1'
#
loop_
_entity.id
_entity.type
_entity.pdbx_description
1 polymer ?
#
loop_
_entity_poly.entity_id
_entity_poly.type
_entity_poly.pdbx_seq_one_letter_code
_entity_poly.pdbx_strand_id
1 'polypeptide(L)'
;MFLTDRIVAEKNKLSVEMDPVPPDTTIEAARKQFEILRRLDAQTRLKMMFEMSDYLRSIVEAGVRLRHPEYDERKVNRQVVRLMIGETLFKQICTDAKRKI
;
A
#
# COMPACT_ATOMS: atom_id res chain seq x y z
N MET A 1 -23.01 8.23 37.42
CA MET A 1 -21.96 7.88 36.44
C MET A 1 -22.31 8.60 35.16
N PHE A 2 -21.67 9.73 34.89
CA PHE A 2 -22.12 10.66 33.85
C PHE A 2 -21.78 10.10 32.47
N LEU A 3 -22.69 10.27 31.52
CA LEU A 3 -22.57 9.82 30.12
C LEU A 3 -21.27 10.29 29.46
N THR A 4 -20.71 11.40 29.95
CA THR A 4 -19.42 11.98 29.58
C THR A 4 -18.21 11.09 29.89
N ASP A 5 -18.20 10.36 31.00
CA ASP A 5 -17.07 9.50 31.38
C ASP A 5 -16.96 8.30 30.43
N ARG A 6 -18.12 7.83 29.95
CA ARG A 6 -18.21 6.71 29.01
C ARG A 6 -17.75 7.11 27.61
N ILE A 7 -18.10 8.32 27.16
CA ILE A 7 -17.64 8.88 25.87
C ILE A 7 -16.14 9.17 25.89
N VAL A 8 -15.60 9.68 27.00
CA VAL A 8 -14.16 9.91 27.16
C VAL A 8 -13.41 8.57 27.19
N ALA A 9 -13.90 7.57 27.92
CA ALA A 9 -13.30 6.23 27.95
C ALA A 9 -13.36 5.50 26.59
N GLU A 10 -14.43 5.71 25.81
CA GLU A 10 -14.63 5.09 24.49
C GLU A 10 -13.78 5.78 23.41
N LYS A 11 -13.65 7.11 23.44
CA LYS A 11 -12.65 7.84 22.65
C LYS A 11 -11.22 7.42 23.00
N ASN A 12 -10.94 7.21 24.29
CA ASN A 12 -9.62 6.78 24.74
C ASN A 12 -9.31 5.32 24.36
N LYS A 13 -10.33 4.44 24.29
CA LYS A 13 -10.20 3.07 23.75
C LYS A 13 -9.93 3.07 22.24
N LEU A 14 -10.63 3.91 21.47
CA LEU A 14 -10.43 4.04 20.02
C LEU A 14 -9.07 4.63 19.65
N SER A 15 -8.47 5.47 20.51
CA SER A 15 -7.12 5.99 20.29
C SER A 15 -6.00 5.02 20.67
N VAL A 16 -6.29 3.94 21.40
CA VAL A 16 -5.30 2.97 21.89
C VAL A 16 -5.09 1.80 20.91
N GLU A 17 -6.01 1.55 19.98
CA GLU A 17 -5.96 0.35 19.12
C GLU A 17 -5.12 0.53 17.83
N MET A 18 -4.75 1.77 17.48
CA MET A 18 -3.66 2.09 16.55
C MET A 18 -2.82 3.18 17.19
N ASP A 19 -1.77 2.81 17.92
CA ASP A 19 -0.73 3.78 18.24
C ASP A 19 -0.13 4.24 16.88
N PRO A 20 -0.28 5.51 16.46
CA PRO A 20 0.16 5.96 15.14
C PRO A 20 1.69 5.92 14.98
N VAL A 21 2.40 5.54 16.05
CA VAL A 21 3.85 5.46 16.13
C VAL A 21 4.25 4.00 16.37
N PRO A 22 5.05 3.39 15.49
CA PRO A 22 5.60 2.06 15.71
C PRO A 22 6.35 1.95 17.05
N PRO A 23 6.36 0.77 17.70
CA PRO A 23 6.97 0.60 19.03
C PRO A 23 8.49 0.80 19.06
N ASP A 24 9.16 0.69 17.91
CA ASP A 24 10.59 0.97 17.72
C ASP A 24 10.89 2.43 17.34
N THR A 25 9.86 3.28 17.29
CA THR A 25 9.94 4.68 16.88
C THR A 25 9.61 5.59 18.05
N THR A 26 10.47 6.56 18.35
CA THR A 26 10.16 7.55 19.40
C THR A 26 9.08 8.51 18.92
N ILE A 27 8.26 9.01 19.86
CA ILE A 27 7.21 9.99 19.56
C ILE A 27 7.78 11.24 18.88
N GLU A 28 8.99 11.68 19.28
CA GLU A 28 9.67 12.83 18.68
C GLU A 28 10.06 12.57 17.22
N ALA A 29 10.57 11.38 16.91
CA ALA A 29 10.91 10.99 15.54
C ALA A 29 9.66 10.96 14.64
N ALA A 30 8.58 10.35 15.11
CA ALA A 30 7.32 10.32 14.35
C ALA A 30 6.74 11.72 14.14
N ARG A 31 6.74 12.57 15.17
CA ARG A 31 6.32 13.98 15.04
C ARG A 31 7.13 14.72 14.00
N LYS A 32 8.46 14.52 13.99
CA LYS A 32 9.33 15.16 13.01
C LYS A 32 9.05 14.68 11.59
N GLN A 33 8.83 13.38 11.41
CA GLN A 33 8.44 12.80 10.13
C GLN A 33 7.13 13.41 9.62
N PHE A 34 6.09 13.47 10.45
CA PHE A 34 4.81 14.08 10.05
C PHE A 34 4.93 15.58 9.74
N GLU A 35 5.73 16.33 10.49
CA GLU A 35 6.03 17.74 10.20
C GLU A 35 6.63 17.90 8.80
N ILE A 36 7.62 17.06 8.45
CA ILE A 36 8.28 17.09 7.15
C ILE A 36 7.28 16.70 6.05
N LEU A 37 6.54 15.60 6.21
CA LEU A 37 5.58 15.12 5.21
C LEU A 37 4.48 16.14 4.93
N ARG A 38 4.02 16.89 5.94
CA ARG A 38 3.01 17.95 5.79
C ARG A 38 3.51 19.18 5.05
N ARG A 39 4.83 19.40 5.02
CA ARG A 39 5.45 20.53 4.30
C ARG A 39 5.76 20.23 2.84
N LEU A 40 5.65 18.98 2.40
CA LEU A 40 5.89 18.62 1.01
C LEU A 40 4.83 19.24 0.10
N ASP A 41 5.28 19.86 -0.97
CA ASP A 41 4.39 20.38 -2.00
C ASP A 41 3.75 19.25 -2.84
N ALA A 42 2.75 19.61 -3.63
CA ALA A 42 2.02 18.64 -4.44
C ALA A 42 2.90 17.93 -5.48
N GLN A 43 3.88 18.64 -6.05
CA GLN A 43 4.77 18.09 -7.08
C GLN A 43 5.71 17.03 -6.50
N THR A 44 6.32 17.31 -5.34
CA THR A 44 7.19 16.38 -4.62
C THR A 44 6.41 15.15 -4.18
N ARG A 45 5.20 15.35 -3.64
CA ARG A 45 4.31 14.23 -3.29
C ARG A 45 3.98 13.35 -4.49
N LEU A 46 3.70 13.97 -5.65
CA LEU A 46 3.40 13.23 -6.87
C LEU A 46 4.62 12.45 -7.39
N LYS A 47 5.81 13.06 -7.36
CA LYS A 47 7.06 12.39 -7.70
C LYS A 47 7.31 11.17 -6.82
N MET A 48 7.20 11.33 -5.49
CA MET A 48 7.33 10.23 -4.54
C MET A 48 6.32 9.11 -4.81
N MET A 49 5.07 9.47 -5.13
CA MET A 49 4.03 8.48 -5.46
C MET A 49 4.41 7.63 -6.68
N PHE A 50 4.93 8.24 -7.74
CA PHE A 50 5.39 7.49 -8.92
C PHE A 50 6.58 6.59 -8.61
N GLU A 51 7.60 7.11 -7.92
CA GLU A 51 8.78 6.34 -7.50
C GLU A 51 8.38 5.13 -6.63
N MET A 52 7.50 5.34 -5.65
CA MET A 52 6.97 4.26 -4.80
C MET A 52 6.19 3.22 -5.60
N SER A 53 5.43 3.66 -6.61
CA SER A 53 4.67 2.75 -7.47
C SER A 53 5.61 1.86 -8.30
N ASP A 54 6.71 2.42 -8.81
CA ASP A 54 7.71 1.69 -9.58
C ASP A 54 8.47 0.68 -8.71
N TYR A 55 8.84 1.08 -7.48
CA TYR A 55 9.44 0.16 -6.52
C TYR A 55 8.50 -0.97 -6.10
N LEU A 56 7.21 -0.67 -5.91
CA LEU A 56 6.24 -1.72 -5.60
C LEU A 56 6.17 -2.76 -6.73
N ARG A 57 6.15 -2.31 -7.99
CA ARG A 57 6.15 -3.22 -9.14
C ARG A 57 7.41 -4.08 -9.21
N SER A 58 8.59 -3.51 -8.96
CA SER A 58 9.85 -4.27 -8.97
C SER A 58 9.92 -5.30 -7.85
N ILE A 59 9.42 -4.97 -6.65
CA ILE A 59 9.34 -5.92 -5.52
C ILE A 59 8.38 -7.07 -5.86
N VAL A 60 7.20 -6.76 -6.43
CA VAL A 60 6.23 -7.78 -6.85
C VAL A 60 6.83 -8.70 -7.91
N GLU A 61 7.51 -8.14 -8.90
CA GLU A 61 8.20 -8.88 -9.96
C GLU A 61 9.29 -9.80 -9.41
N ALA A 62 10.15 -9.29 -8.52
CA ALA A 62 11.16 -10.10 -7.83
C ALA A 62 10.54 -11.23 -7.03
N GLY A 63 9.43 -10.95 -6.30
CA GLY A 63 8.69 -11.96 -5.57
C GLY A 63 8.05 -13.04 -6.46
N VAL A 64 7.61 -12.68 -7.67
CA VAL A 64 7.11 -13.64 -8.67
C VAL A 64 8.25 -14.53 -9.16
N ARG A 65 9.39 -13.95 -9.56
CA ARG A 65 10.56 -14.74 -10.01
C ARG A 65 11.08 -15.69 -8.92
N LEU A 66 11.10 -15.24 -7.67
CA LEU A 66 11.53 -16.06 -6.54
C LEU A 66 10.65 -17.30 -6.35
N ARG A 67 9.33 -17.18 -6.52
CA ARG A 67 8.39 -18.30 -6.35
C ARG A 67 8.22 -19.17 -7.60
N HIS A 68 8.54 -18.62 -8.77
CA HIS A 68 8.37 -19.26 -10.07
C HIS A 68 9.64 -19.08 -10.93
N PRO A 69 10.76 -19.71 -10.54
CA PRO A 69 12.03 -19.59 -11.27
C PRO A 69 11.96 -20.13 -12.71
N GLU A 70 10.98 -20.98 -13.01
CA GLU A 70 10.72 -21.55 -14.33
C GLU A 70 9.93 -20.62 -15.27
N TYR A 71 9.47 -19.46 -14.80
CA TYR A 71 8.71 -18.53 -15.63
C TYR A 71 9.64 -17.74 -16.55
N ASP A 72 9.27 -17.70 -17.83
CA ASP A 72 9.79 -16.71 -18.77
C ASP A 72 9.22 -15.30 -18.46
N GLU A 73 9.81 -14.27 -19.07
CA GLU A 73 9.43 -12.88 -18.86
C GLU A 73 7.96 -12.58 -19.16
N ARG A 74 7.34 -13.28 -20.13
CA ARG A 74 5.92 -13.09 -20.44
C ARG A 74 5.04 -13.62 -19.33
N LYS A 75 5.37 -14.78 -18.77
CA LYS A 75 4.66 -15.37 -17.63
C LYS A 75 4.84 -14.53 -16.36
N VAL A 76 6.05 -14.02 -16.13
CA VAL A 76 6.33 -13.09 -15.02
C VAL A 76 5.46 -11.85 -15.15
N ASN A 77 5.51 -11.16 -16.28
CA ASN A 77 4.73 -9.94 -16.51
C ASN A 77 3.23 -10.18 -16.33
N ARG A 78 2.69 -11.27 -16.91
CA ARG A 78 1.28 -11.64 -16.77
C ARG A 78 0.88 -11.86 -15.31
N GLN A 79 1.73 -12.52 -14.52
CA GLN A 79 1.47 -12.76 -13.11
C GLN A 79 1.56 -11.48 -12.28
N VAL A 80 2.54 -10.60 -12.55
CA VAL A 80 2.66 -9.29 -11.90
C VAL A 80 1.39 -8.48 -12.14
N VAL A 81 0.93 -8.36 -13.39
CA VAL A 81 -0.32 -7.64 -13.72
C VAL A 81 -1.50 -8.22 -12.97
N ARG A 82 -1.66 -9.55 -12.94
CA ARG A 82 -2.74 -10.23 -12.20
C ARG A 82 -2.74 -9.88 -10.71
N LEU A 83 -1.57 -9.83 -10.08
CA LEU A 83 -1.43 -9.47 -8.66
C LEU A 83 -1.76 -7.99 -8.42
N MET A 84 -1.35 -7.10 -9.31
CA MET A 84 -1.53 -5.65 -9.15
C MET A 84 -2.99 -5.20 -9.27
N ILE A 85 -3.75 -5.79 -10.20
CA ILE A 85 -5.14 -5.37 -10.47
C ILE A 85 -6.20 -6.29 -9.83
N GLY A 86 -5.76 -7.42 -9.28
CA GLY A 86 -6.62 -8.44 -8.70
C GLY A 86 -7.29 -9.36 -9.72
N GLU A 87 -7.76 -10.50 -9.21
CA GLU A 87 -8.27 -11.61 -10.02
C GLU A 87 -9.51 -11.24 -10.85
N THR A 88 -10.43 -10.46 -10.28
CA THR A 88 -11.67 -10.05 -10.95
C THR A 88 -11.40 -9.23 -12.19
N LEU A 89 -10.61 -8.14 -12.06
CA LEU A 89 -10.31 -7.25 -13.18
C LEU A 89 -9.42 -7.95 -14.21
N PHE A 90 -8.47 -8.77 -13.75
CA PHE A 90 -7.61 -9.55 -14.64
C PHE A 90 -8.41 -10.51 -15.54
N LYS A 91 -9.40 -11.21 -14.99
CA LYS A 91 -10.30 -12.07 -15.76
C LYS A 91 -11.13 -11.29 -16.77
N GLN A 92 -11.67 -10.13 -16.38
CA GLN A 92 -12.45 -9.28 -17.29
C GLN A 92 -11.62 -8.85 -18.50
N ILE A 93 -10.39 -8.35 -18.27
CA ILE A 93 -9.49 -7.90 -19.34
C ILE A 93 -9.08 -9.07 -20.24
N CYS A 94 -8.70 -10.21 -19.67
CA CYS A 94 -8.33 -11.39 -20.46
C CYS A 94 -9.51 -11.95 -21.27
N THR A 95 -10.74 -11.83 -20.76
CA THR A 95 -11.95 -12.30 -21.46
C THR A 95 -12.33 -11.35 -22.59
N ASP A 96 -12.26 -10.03 -22.37
CA ASP A 96 -12.51 -9.03 -23.43
C ASP A 96 -11.47 -9.13 -24.56
N ALA A 97 -10.20 -9.34 -24.22
CA ALA A 97 -9.14 -9.54 -25.20
C ALA A 97 -9.36 -10.77 -26.10
N LYS A 98 -9.96 -11.85 -25.57
CA LYS A 98 -10.31 -13.05 -26.34
C LYS A 98 -11.53 -12.88 -27.24
N ARG A 99 -12.40 -11.90 -26.97
CA ARG A 99 -13.64 -11.66 -27.74
C ARG A 99 -13.42 -10.79 -28.98
N LYS A 100 -12.30 -10.07 -29.05
CA LYS A 100 -11.94 -9.14 -30.14
C LYS A 100 -11.03 -9.76 -31.22
N ILE A 101 -10.81 -11.07 -31.16
CA ILE A 101 -10.05 -11.87 -32.14
C ILE A 101 -11.03 -12.89 -32.73
#